data_AF-M9UAC7-F1
#
_entry.id   AF-M9UAC7-F1
#
_cell.length_a   1.000
_cell.length_b   1.000
_cell.length_c   1.000
_cell.angle_alpha   90.00
_cell.angle_beta   90.00
_cell.angle_gamma   90.00
#
_symmetry.space_group_name_H-M   'P 1'
#
loop_
_entity.id
_entity.type
_entity.pdbx_description
1 polymer ?
#
loop_
_entity_poly.entity_id
_entity_poly.type
_entity_poly.pdbx_seq_one_letter_code
_entity_poly.pdbx_strand_id
1 'polypeptide(L)'
;MKVLAIKLVDYREWTERLGYDREWLIQKIQNKFMMKIHEIASQYSTFPLQLRFDNFLMIVDGITNTQLIYMINDMQENLPVGIKTCLGYGKTPLEAQWNASVCLNNKEDKFKEYVDEKIAALHFDINFNTEALKYTSVYDSFLEITNIYVDLSRFLYKIGGILQYLGGDNYLGFVSTNSVNKVIEKFSDDNKIKVGIGIGQNARTAIKLATTSLEKIRNNREKTWHIEEE
;
A
#
# COMPACT_ATOMS: atom_id res chain seq x y z
N MET A 1 12.84 3.50 -7.95
CA MET A 1 11.88 2.81 -7.09
C MET A 1 11.70 1.37 -7.52
N LYS A 2 11.54 0.45 -6.57
CA LYS A 2 11.34 -0.99 -6.75
C LYS A 2 9.98 -1.43 -6.20
N VAL A 3 9.18 -2.10 -7.03
CA VAL A 3 7.91 -2.70 -6.62
C VAL A 3 7.87 -4.16 -7.03
N LEU A 4 7.62 -5.03 -6.05
CA LEU A 4 7.38 -6.45 -6.30
C LEU A 4 5.88 -6.66 -6.51
N ALA A 5 5.49 -7.11 -7.70
CA ALA A 5 4.12 -7.58 -7.95
C ALA A 5 4.04 -9.08 -7.67
N ILE A 6 2.96 -9.49 -7.00
CA ILE A 6 2.74 -10.87 -6.58
C ILE A 6 1.34 -11.28 -6.97
N LYS A 7 1.23 -12.43 -7.64
CA LYS A 7 -0.02 -13.02 -8.11
C LYS A 7 -0.14 -14.45 -7.61
N LEU A 8 -1.28 -14.76 -7.01
CA LEU A 8 -1.65 -16.13 -6.64
C LEU A 8 -1.97 -16.94 -7.91
N VAL A 9 -1.28 -18.07 -8.09
CA VAL A 9 -1.46 -18.99 -9.22
C VAL A 9 -2.64 -19.92 -8.94
N ASP A 10 -3.44 -20.21 -9.96
CA ASP A 10 -4.62 -21.09 -9.87
C ASP A 10 -5.61 -20.71 -8.74
N TYR A 11 -5.68 -19.41 -8.41
CA TYR A 11 -6.49 -18.90 -7.31
C TYR A 11 -7.98 -19.19 -7.51
N ARG A 12 -8.47 -19.08 -8.75
CA ARG A 12 -9.87 -19.36 -9.10
C ARG A 12 -10.18 -20.85 -8.93
N GLU A 13 -9.30 -21.70 -9.41
CA GLU A 13 -9.45 -23.15 -9.32
C GLU A 13 -9.43 -23.59 -7.85
N TRP A 14 -8.59 -22.94 -7.03
CA TRP A 14 -8.59 -23.12 -5.58
C TRP A 14 -9.93 -22.71 -4.94
N THR A 15 -10.47 -21.52 -5.25
CA THR A 15 -11.78 -21.11 -4.71
C THR A 15 -12.88 -22.06 -5.15
N GLU A 16 -12.86 -22.53 -6.40
CA GLU A 16 -13.86 -23.43 -6.95
C GLU A 16 -13.90 -24.80 -6.25
N ARG A 17 -12.75 -25.31 -5.78
CA ARG A 17 -12.64 -26.59 -5.05
C ARG A 17 -13.26 -26.59 -3.65
N LEU A 18 -13.57 -25.42 -3.09
CA LEU A 18 -14.14 -25.29 -1.74
C LEU A 18 -15.64 -25.61 -1.67
N GLY A 19 -16.27 -25.98 -2.80
CA GLY A 19 -17.71 -26.27 -2.87
C GLY A 19 -18.57 -25.03 -3.10
N TYR A 20 -19.86 -25.11 -2.78
CA TYR A 20 -20.83 -24.01 -3.01
C TYR A 20 -21.00 -23.09 -1.80
N ASP A 21 -20.93 -23.61 -0.57
CA ASP A 21 -20.92 -22.80 0.67
C ASP A 21 -19.49 -22.37 1.04
N ARG A 22 -18.85 -21.64 0.11
CA ARG A 22 -17.41 -21.35 0.19
C ARG A 22 -17.06 -19.91 0.51
N GLU A 23 -17.96 -18.96 0.34
CA GLU A 23 -17.60 -17.53 0.40
C GLU A 23 -17.05 -17.13 1.78
N TRP A 24 -17.67 -17.59 2.86
CA TRP A 24 -17.15 -17.34 4.21
C TRP A 24 -15.77 -17.98 4.44
N LEU A 25 -15.54 -19.15 3.83
CA LEU A 25 -14.27 -19.88 3.93
C LEU A 25 -13.17 -19.16 3.12
N ILE A 26 -13.50 -18.65 1.93
CA ILE A 26 -12.62 -17.79 1.13
C ILE A 26 -12.22 -16.57 1.94
N GLN A 27 -13.18 -15.84 2.50
CA GLN A 27 -12.91 -14.65 3.31
C GLN A 27 -12.03 -14.98 4.52
N LYS A 28 -12.30 -16.09 5.22
CA LYS A 28 -11.49 -16.54 6.35
C LYS A 28 -10.04 -16.83 5.94
N ILE A 29 -9.83 -17.57 4.85
CA ILE A 29 -8.50 -17.94 4.38
C ILE A 29 -7.75 -16.71 3.84
N GLN A 30 -8.44 -15.84 3.10
CA GLN A 30 -7.92 -14.56 2.63
C GLN A 30 -7.34 -13.71 3.76
N ASN A 31 -8.11 -13.49 4.83
CA ASN A 31 -7.65 -12.73 5.99
C ASN A 31 -6.50 -13.44 6.73
N LYS A 32 -6.55 -14.78 6.85
CA LYS A 32 -5.47 -15.56 7.50
C LYS A 32 -4.14 -15.42 6.77
N PHE A 33 -4.13 -15.52 5.45
CA PHE A 33 -2.86 -15.40 4.73
C PHE A 33 -2.41 -13.93 4.65
N MET A 34 -3.32 -12.96 4.58
CA MET A 34 -2.94 -11.55 4.62
C MET A 34 -2.26 -11.18 5.94
N MET A 35 -2.74 -11.70 7.06
CA MET A 35 -2.03 -11.62 8.35
C MET A 35 -0.59 -12.13 8.20
N LYS A 36 -0.41 -13.30 7.58
CA LYS A 36 0.92 -13.90 7.39
C LYS A 36 1.82 -13.08 6.45
N ILE A 37 1.26 -12.51 5.39
CA ILE A 37 1.98 -11.61 4.48
C ILE A 37 2.46 -10.36 5.23
N HIS A 38 1.62 -9.76 6.10
CA HIS A 38 2.03 -8.61 6.90
C HIS A 38 3.12 -8.95 7.92
N GLU A 39 3.09 -10.14 8.54
CA GLU A 39 4.16 -10.64 9.41
C GLU A 39 5.49 -10.73 8.64
N ILE A 40 5.49 -11.41 7.48
CA ILE A 40 6.67 -11.58 6.63
C ILE A 40 7.19 -10.20 6.18
N ALA A 41 6.32 -9.36 5.62
CA ALA A 41 6.70 -8.02 5.16
C ALA A 41 7.37 -7.18 6.25
N SER A 42 6.90 -7.29 7.50
CA SER A 42 7.49 -6.59 8.63
C SER A 42 8.91 -7.05 8.96
N GLN A 43 9.26 -8.32 8.73
CA GLN A 43 10.61 -8.87 8.94
C GLN A 43 11.61 -8.33 7.91
N TYR A 44 11.12 -8.04 6.70
CA TYR A 44 11.94 -7.55 5.58
C TYR A 44 11.86 -6.03 5.36
N SER A 45 11.29 -5.27 6.30
CA SER A 45 11.18 -3.81 6.21
C SER A 45 10.35 -3.29 5.01
N THR A 46 9.39 -4.09 4.51
CA THR A 46 8.44 -3.70 3.45
C THR A 46 7.00 -3.57 3.98
N PHE A 47 6.09 -3.18 3.10
CA PHE A 47 4.66 -3.11 3.36
C PHE A 47 3.87 -3.62 2.14
N PRO A 48 2.93 -4.57 2.32
CA PRO A 48 2.10 -5.06 1.25
C PRO A 48 0.90 -4.14 1.01
N LEU A 49 0.60 -3.86 -0.26
CA LEU A 49 -0.65 -3.26 -0.69
C LEU A 49 -1.55 -4.38 -1.19
N GLN A 50 -2.62 -4.62 -0.45
CA GLN A 50 -3.63 -5.63 -0.76
C GLN A 50 -4.62 -5.05 -1.78
N LEU A 51 -4.54 -5.53 -3.02
CA LEU A 51 -5.43 -5.07 -4.09
C LEU A 51 -6.67 -5.95 -4.19
N ARG A 52 -6.54 -7.11 -4.83
CA ARG A 52 -7.68 -7.99 -5.18
C ARG A 52 -7.66 -9.33 -4.42
N PHE A 53 -6.85 -9.43 -3.38
CA PHE A 53 -6.48 -10.67 -2.65
C PHE A 53 -5.74 -11.72 -3.48
N ASP A 54 -6.07 -11.89 -4.76
CA ASP A 54 -5.33 -12.71 -5.70
C ASP A 54 -4.09 -12.01 -6.28
N ASN A 55 -4.01 -10.68 -6.12
CA ASN A 55 -2.89 -9.85 -6.51
C ASN A 55 -2.59 -8.83 -5.40
N PHE A 56 -1.30 -8.65 -5.12
CA PHE A 56 -0.80 -7.65 -4.19
C PHE A 56 0.55 -7.09 -4.66
N LEU A 57 0.87 -5.90 -4.18
CA LEU A 57 2.13 -5.22 -4.47
C LEU A 57 2.93 -5.06 -3.17
N MET A 58 4.25 -5.01 -3.26
CA MET A 58 5.12 -4.64 -2.15
C MET A 58 6.10 -3.57 -2.60
N ILE A 59 6.25 -2.51 -1.81
CA ILE A 59 7.29 -1.49 -2.03
C ILE A 59 8.60 -2.01 -1.43
N VAL A 60 9.61 -2.25 -2.25
CA VAL A 60 10.81 -3.00 -1.85
C VAL A 60 12.12 -2.24 -2.07
N ASP A 61 12.06 -0.91 -2.22
CA ASP A 61 13.26 -0.08 -2.07
C ASP A 61 13.88 -0.31 -0.67
N GLY A 62 15.22 -0.36 -0.63
CA GLY A 62 16.00 -0.65 0.58
C GLY A 62 16.13 -2.14 0.92
N ILE A 63 15.66 -3.03 0.04
CA ILE A 63 15.72 -4.49 0.21
C ILE A 63 16.59 -5.10 -0.88
N THR A 64 17.58 -5.89 -0.49
CA THR A 64 18.50 -6.55 -1.42
C THR A 64 17.83 -7.69 -2.19
N ASN A 65 18.35 -8.04 -3.36
CA ASN A 65 17.85 -9.17 -4.15
C ASN A 65 17.89 -10.51 -3.37
N THR A 66 18.91 -10.72 -2.56
CA THR A 66 19.02 -11.90 -1.67
C THR A 66 17.88 -11.95 -0.65
N GLN A 67 17.60 -10.82 0.03
CA GLN A 67 16.48 -10.73 0.96
C GLN A 67 15.12 -10.93 0.27
N LEU A 68 14.96 -10.41 -0.95
CA LEU A 68 13.75 -10.62 -1.73
C LEU A 68 13.51 -12.10 -2.06
N ILE A 69 14.57 -12.84 -2.41
CA ILE A 69 14.46 -14.28 -2.67
C ILE A 69 14.00 -15.02 -1.40
N TYR A 70 14.59 -14.71 -0.24
CA TYR A 70 14.14 -15.32 1.02
C TYR A 70 12.69 -14.97 1.36
N MET A 71 12.32 -13.69 1.24
CA MET A 71 10.94 -13.24 1.46
C MET A 71 9.93 -13.95 0.54
N ILE A 72 10.29 -14.15 -0.74
CA ILE A 72 9.44 -14.85 -1.71
C ILE A 72 9.29 -16.33 -1.35
N ASN A 73 10.37 -16.99 -0.92
CA ASN A 73 10.31 -18.37 -0.45
C ASN A 73 9.44 -18.50 0.81
N ASP A 74 9.59 -17.60 1.78
CA ASP A 74 8.76 -17.55 2.98
C ASP A 74 7.27 -17.40 2.62
N MET A 75 6.94 -16.54 1.65
CA MET A 75 5.57 -16.39 1.17
C MET A 75 5.06 -17.66 0.47
N GLN A 76 5.87 -18.26 -0.41
CA GLN A 76 5.51 -19.49 -1.14
C GLN A 76 5.17 -20.65 -0.19
N GLU A 77 5.85 -20.77 0.94
CA GLU A 77 5.61 -21.81 1.95
C GLU A 77 4.34 -21.58 2.80
N ASN A 78 3.87 -20.33 2.88
CA ASN A 78 2.81 -19.91 3.80
C ASN A 78 1.47 -19.58 3.11
N LEU A 79 1.43 -19.57 1.77
CA LEU A 79 0.24 -19.22 1.00
C LEU A 79 -0.56 -20.46 0.57
N PRO A 80 -1.89 -20.35 0.42
CA PRO A 80 -2.76 -21.50 0.09
C PRO A 80 -2.54 -22.05 -1.32
N VAL A 81 -1.90 -21.26 -2.18
CA VAL A 81 -1.57 -21.59 -3.57
C VAL A 81 -0.18 -21.03 -3.89
N GLY A 82 0.44 -21.54 -4.95
CA GLY A 82 1.72 -21.02 -5.41
C GLY A 82 1.64 -19.55 -5.83
N ILE A 83 2.77 -18.85 -5.81
CA ILE A 83 2.84 -17.46 -6.27
C ILE A 83 3.70 -17.31 -7.51
N LYS A 84 3.30 -16.36 -8.35
CA LYS A 84 4.15 -15.77 -9.38
C LYS A 84 4.52 -14.37 -8.92
N THR A 85 5.79 -14.04 -9.02
CA THR A 85 6.29 -12.72 -8.65
C THR A 85 6.92 -12.05 -9.86
N CYS A 86 7.01 -10.72 -9.85
CA CYS A 86 7.99 -10.03 -10.67
C CYS A 86 8.37 -8.69 -10.03
N LEU A 87 9.66 -8.37 -10.11
CA LEU A 87 10.20 -7.10 -9.67
C LEU A 87 10.19 -6.06 -10.80
N GLY A 88 9.45 -4.97 -10.60
CA GLY A 88 9.40 -3.84 -11.49
C GLY A 88 10.16 -2.63 -10.95
N TYR A 89 10.65 -1.81 -11.88
CA TYR A 89 11.46 -0.65 -11.61
C TYR A 89 10.87 0.58 -12.29
N GLY A 90 10.96 1.74 -11.66
CA GLY A 90 10.47 2.99 -12.23
C GLY A 90 10.86 4.20 -11.41
N LYS A 91 10.65 5.39 -11.97
CA LYS A 91 10.86 6.69 -11.30
C LYS A 91 9.77 7.03 -10.29
N THR A 92 8.65 6.31 -10.36
CA THR A 92 7.49 6.46 -9.47
C THR A 92 6.96 5.09 -9.07
N PRO A 93 6.24 4.96 -7.93
CA PRO A 93 5.61 3.69 -7.56
C PRO A 93 4.65 3.18 -8.63
N LEU A 94 3.93 4.09 -9.30
CA LEU A 94 2.98 3.75 -10.37
C LEU A 94 3.68 3.17 -11.61
N GLU A 95 4.82 3.72 -12.03
CA GLU A 95 5.61 3.19 -13.13
C GLU A 95 6.23 1.83 -12.78
N ALA A 96 6.78 1.72 -11.56
CA ALA A 96 7.40 0.49 -11.10
C ALA A 96 6.39 -0.67 -11.03
N GLN A 97 5.19 -0.45 -10.48
CA GLN A 97 4.14 -1.49 -10.45
C GLN A 97 3.64 -1.86 -11.84
N TRP A 98 3.61 -0.90 -12.79
CA TRP A 98 3.20 -1.16 -14.17
C TRP A 98 4.20 -2.11 -14.84
N ASN A 99 5.49 -1.82 -14.69
CA ASN A 99 6.57 -2.66 -15.23
C ASN A 99 6.58 -4.05 -14.58
N ALA A 100 6.33 -4.13 -13.27
CA ALA A 100 6.17 -5.42 -12.57
C ALA A 100 4.99 -6.23 -13.14
N SER A 101 3.87 -5.56 -13.42
CA SER A 101 2.66 -6.19 -13.99
C SER A 101 2.86 -6.69 -15.42
N VAL A 102 3.60 -5.95 -16.26
CA VAL A 102 3.96 -6.41 -17.61
C VAL A 102 4.83 -7.65 -17.55
N CYS A 103 5.82 -7.65 -16.66
CA CYS A 103 6.71 -8.79 -16.46
C CYS A 103 5.99 -10.05 -15.95
N LEU A 104 5.00 -9.92 -15.06
CA LEU A 104 4.13 -11.03 -14.65
C LEU A 104 3.45 -11.73 -15.84
N ASN A 105 3.28 -11.08 -17.00
CA ASN A 105 2.73 -11.71 -18.20
C ASN A 105 3.81 -12.34 -19.10
N ASN A 106 5.01 -11.77 -19.16
CA ASN A 106 6.04 -12.14 -20.14
C ASN A 106 7.03 -13.24 -19.70
N LYS A 107 6.93 -13.76 -18.46
CA LYS A 107 7.74 -14.88 -17.92
C LYS A 107 9.27 -14.66 -17.92
N GLU A 108 9.74 -13.42 -17.99
CA GLU A 108 11.16 -13.09 -17.82
C GLU A 108 11.41 -12.51 -16.42
N ASP A 109 11.74 -13.38 -15.46
CA ASP A 109 12.21 -12.94 -14.15
C ASP A 109 13.74 -12.96 -14.10
N LYS A 110 14.33 -11.78 -14.17
CA LYS A 110 15.69 -11.57 -13.68
C LYS A 110 15.65 -10.40 -12.73
N PHE A 111 15.91 -10.67 -11.46
CA PHE A 111 16.28 -9.65 -10.48
C PHE A 111 17.48 -8.91 -11.03
N LYS A 112 17.26 -7.66 -11.44
CA LYS A 112 18.32 -6.76 -11.88
C LYS A 112 18.85 -6.03 -10.66
N GLU A 113 20.14 -5.79 -10.63
CA GLU A 113 20.69 -4.78 -9.74
C GLU A 113 20.13 -3.42 -10.15
N TYR A 114 19.49 -2.74 -9.20
CA TYR A 114 18.86 -1.44 -9.40
C TYR A 114 19.12 -0.61 -8.16
N VAL A 115 19.52 0.65 -8.37
CA VAL A 115 19.86 1.56 -7.27
C VAL A 115 18.59 1.93 -6.51
N ASP A 116 18.62 1.70 -5.20
CA ASP A 116 17.53 2.08 -4.30
C ASP A 116 17.31 3.59 -4.29
N GLU A 117 16.05 4.00 -4.25
CA GLU A 117 15.66 5.40 -4.05
C GLU A 117 14.89 5.54 -2.73
N LYS A 118 14.98 6.71 -2.08
CA LYS A 118 14.08 7.00 -0.95
C LYS A 118 12.63 7.00 -1.43
N ILE A 119 11.74 6.49 -0.59
CA ILE A 119 10.29 6.48 -0.82
C ILE A 119 9.61 7.45 0.13
N ALA A 120 8.63 8.20 -0.37
CA ALA A 120 7.73 9.00 0.46
C ALA A 120 6.43 8.22 0.73
N ALA A 121 6.19 7.89 2.00
CA ALA A 121 4.91 7.41 2.48
C ALA A 121 4.03 8.61 2.89
N LEU A 122 2.76 8.52 2.55
CA LEU A 122 1.74 9.53 2.81
C LEU A 122 0.66 8.88 3.68
N HIS A 123 0.57 9.28 4.94
CA HIS A 123 -0.47 8.81 5.86
C HIS A 123 -1.58 9.86 5.91
N PHE A 124 -2.68 9.58 5.22
CA PHE A 124 -3.87 10.43 5.19
C PHE A 124 -4.80 10.06 6.35
N ASP A 125 -5.26 11.06 7.07
CA ASP A 125 -6.21 10.99 8.19
C ASP A 125 -7.36 11.95 7.88
N ILE A 126 -8.55 11.42 7.69
CA ILE A 126 -9.73 12.23 7.35
C ILE A 126 -10.34 12.78 8.63
N ASN A 127 -10.45 14.09 8.72
CA ASN A 127 -11.21 14.75 9.78
C ASN A 127 -12.71 14.51 9.54
N PHE A 128 -13.23 13.44 10.10
CA PHE A 128 -14.66 13.26 10.19
C PHE A 128 -15.25 14.24 11.19
N ASN A 129 -16.21 15.04 10.75
CA ASN A 129 -17.04 15.79 11.69
C ASN A 129 -17.95 14.78 12.41
N THR A 130 -17.47 14.26 13.53
CA THR A 130 -18.10 13.17 14.30
C THR A 130 -19.55 13.49 14.70
N GLU A 131 -19.95 14.76 14.76
CA GLU A 131 -21.35 15.15 14.97
C GLU A 131 -22.25 14.91 13.76
N ALA A 132 -21.77 15.10 12.54
CA ALA A 132 -22.53 14.77 11.33
C ALA A 132 -22.71 13.24 11.20
N LEU A 133 -21.70 12.47 11.63
CA LEU A 133 -21.73 11.02 11.60
C LEU A 133 -22.63 10.37 12.67
N LYS A 134 -22.96 11.07 13.77
CA LYS A 134 -23.88 10.54 14.80
C LYS A 134 -25.24 10.17 14.25
N TYR A 135 -25.62 10.74 13.10
CA TYR A 135 -26.91 10.54 12.45
C TYR A 135 -26.81 9.84 11.09
N THR A 136 -25.61 9.41 10.66
CA THR A 136 -25.42 8.63 9.42
C THR A 136 -25.41 7.14 9.71
N SER A 137 -25.94 6.32 8.81
CA SER A 137 -25.87 4.87 8.97
C SER A 137 -24.43 4.35 8.81
N VAL A 138 -24.14 3.17 9.36
CA VAL A 138 -22.84 2.49 9.17
C VAL A 138 -22.50 2.32 7.68
N TYR A 139 -23.51 2.11 6.83
CA TYR A 139 -23.31 1.95 5.40
C TYR A 139 -23.03 3.27 4.69
N ASP A 140 -23.67 4.37 5.12
CA ASP A 140 -23.39 5.71 4.57
C ASP A 140 -21.95 6.13 4.86
N SER A 141 -21.45 5.88 6.08
CA SER A 141 -20.03 6.10 6.41
C SER A 141 -19.09 5.29 5.51
N PHE A 142 -19.44 4.05 5.20
CA PHE A 142 -18.69 3.22 4.27
C PHE A 142 -18.68 3.79 2.84
N LEU A 143 -19.83 4.30 2.37
CA LEU A 143 -19.90 4.95 1.05
C LEU A 143 -19.05 6.22 0.99
N GLU A 144 -19.05 7.03 2.05
CA GLU A 144 -18.23 8.24 2.14
C GLU A 144 -16.73 7.92 2.10
N ILE A 145 -16.28 6.98 2.93
CA ILE A 145 -14.91 6.46 2.92
C ILE A 145 -14.53 5.93 1.53
N THR A 146 -15.42 5.16 0.89
CA THR A 146 -15.16 4.63 -0.45
C THR A 146 -15.00 5.73 -1.49
N ASN A 147 -15.81 6.79 -1.43
CA ASN A 147 -15.68 7.93 -2.34
C ASN A 147 -14.37 8.68 -2.13
N ILE A 148 -13.96 8.90 -0.88
CA ILE A 148 -12.66 9.52 -0.55
C ILE A 148 -11.51 8.65 -1.07
N TYR A 149 -11.58 7.32 -0.88
CA TYR A 149 -10.59 6.40 -1.42
C TYR A 149 -10.41 6.57 -2.93
N VAL A 150 -11.53 6.66 -3.67
CA VAL A 150 -11.52 6.84 -5.13
C VAL A 150 -10.90 8.18 -5.52
N ASP A 151 -11.25 9.26 -4.84
CA ASP A 151 -10.73 10.60 -5.15
C ASP A 151 -9.24 10.74 -4.83
N LEU A 152 -8.79 10.25 -3.67
CA LEU A 152 -7.37 10.18 -3.32
C LEU A 152 -6.60 9.29 -4.30
N SER A 153 -7.16 8.13 -4.67
CA SER A 153 -6.52 7.22 -5.64
C SER A 153 -6.34 7.90 -6.99
N ARG A 154 -7.36 8.61 -7.50
CA ARG A 154 -7.27 9.38 -8.75
C ARG A 154 -6.23 10.49 -8.67
N PHE A 155 -6.14 11.19 -7.55
CA PHE A 155 -5.13 12.22 -7.36
C PHE A 155 -3.71 11.63 -7.35
N LEU A 156 -3.46 10.61 -6.51
CA LEU A 156 -2.14 9.98 -6.44
C LEU A 156 -1.74 9.38 -7.77
N TYR A 157 -2.66 8.71 -8.48
CA TYR A 157 -2.39 8.18 -9.82
C TYR A 157 -1.87 9.25 -10.79
N LYS A 158 -2.47 10.45 -10.80
CA LYS A 158 -2.03 11.57 -11.67
C LYS A 158 -0.60 12.04 -11.38
N ILE A 159 -0.12 11.85 -10.14
CA ILE A 159 1.24 12.23 -9.73
C ILE A 159 2.20 11.03 -9.64
N GLY A 160 1.81 9.86 -10.16
CA GLY A 160 2.63 8.65 -10.17
C GLY A 160 2.62 7.86 -8.86
N GLY A 161 1.70 8.16 -7.96
CA GLY A 161 1.52 7.43 -6.70
C GLY A 161 0.55 6.27 -6.77
N ILE A 162 0.51 5.51 -5.68
CA ILE A 162 -0.44 4.42 -5.43
C ILE A 162 -1.02 4.54 -4.01
N LEU A 163 -2.21 3.98 -3.76
CA LEU A 163 -2.95 4.14 -2.50
C LEU A 163 -3.51 2.80 -1.98
N GLN A 164 -3.44 2.62 -0.66
CA GLN A 164 -4.08 1.56 0.10
C GLN A 164 -5.00 2.15 1.17
N TYR A 165 -6.20 1.61 1.33
CA TYR A 165 -7.05 1.89 2.50
C TYR A 165 -6.61 1.02 3.68
N LEU A 166 -6.45 1.62 4.87
CA LEU A 166 -5.98 0.92 6.07
C LEU A 166 -7.09 0.53 7.05
N GLY A 167 -8.28 1.13 6.92
CA GLY A 167 -9.37 0.96 7.88
C GLY A 167 -9.70 2.26 8.64
N GLY A 168 -10.96 2.39 9.04
CA GLY A 168 -11.48 3.60 9.66
C GLY A 168 -11.39 4.78 8.69
N ASP A 169 -10.67 5.81 9.09
CA ASP A 169 -10.44 7.07 8.38
C ASP A 169 -9.02 7.21 7.81
N ASN A 170 -8.27 6.09 7.74
CA ASN A 170 -6.85 6.09 7.39
C ASN A 170 -6.58 5.54 5.99
N TYR A 171 -5.75 6.25 5.24
CA TYR A 171 -5.21 5.79 3.96
C TYR A 171 -3.69 5.93 3.94
N LEU A 172 -3.05 5.01 3.23
CA LEU A 172 -1.61 5.00 3.04
C LEU A 172 -1.29 5.10 1.55
N GLY A 173 -0.65 6.19 1.18
CA GLY A 173 -0.13 6.43 -0.16
C GLY A 173 1.37 6.29 -0.24
N PHE A 174 1.86 6.02 -1.44
CA PHE A 174 3.28 6.03 -1.75
C PHE A 174 3.52 6.84 -3.02
N VAL A 175 4.49 7.74 -2.97
CA VAL A 175 4.92 8.57 -4.11
C VAL A 175 6.45 8.67 -4.15
N SER A 176 7.01 9.04 -5.30
CA SER A 176 8.42 9.44 -5.34
C SER A 176 8.63 10.74 -4.55
N THR A 177 9.82 10.94 -3.99
CA THR A 177 10.18 12.15 -3.24
C THR A 177 9.95 13.43 -4.05
N ASN A 178 10.20 13.38 -5.37
CA ASN A 178 9.93 14.48 -6.30
C ASN A 178 8.46 14.91 -6.40
N SER A 179 7.52 14.06 -5.96
CA SER A 179 6.08 14.32 -6.03
C SER A 179 5.50 14.83 -4.72
N VAL A 180 6.30 14.90 -3.65
CA VAL A 180 5.86 15.34 -2.31
C VAL A 180 5.28 16.75 -2.32
N ASN A 181 5.92 17.69 -3.03
CA ASN A 181 5.43 19.07 -3.12
C ASN A 181 4.02 19.17 -3.71
N LYS A 182 3.67 18.29 -4.66
CA LYS A 182 2.31 18.25 -5.25
C LYS A 182 1.26 17.79 -4.23
N VAL A 183 1.65 16.91 -3.30
CA VAL A 183 0.78 16.47 -2.19
C VAL A 183 0.58 17.62 -1.21
N ILE A 184 1.66 18.30 -0.83
CA ILE A 184 1.60 19.46 0.07
C ILE A 184 0.72 20.57 -0.54
N GLU A 185 0.94 20.93 -1.81
CA GLU A 185 0.13 21.93 -2.51
C GLU A 185 -1.36 21.56 -2.53
N LYS A 186 -1.67 20.26 -2.71
CA LYS A 186 -3.07 19.79 -2.77
C LYS A 186 -3.80 19.87 -1.42
N PHE A 187 -3.11 19.64 -0.31
CA PHE A 187 -3.74 19.46 1.01
C PHE A 187 -3.40 20.54 2.04
N SER A 188 -2.54 21.52 1.71
CA SER A 188 -2.17 22.60 2.64
C SER A 188 -3.38 23.39 3.15
N ASP A 189 -4.36 23.64 2.27
CA ASP A 189 -5.58 24.40 2.62
C ASP A 189 -6.81 23.50 2.85
N ASP A 190 -6.62 22.18 2.93
CA ASP A 190 -7.72 21.23 3.13
C ASP A 190 -7.93 20.91 4.60
N ASN A 191 -8.91 21.58 5.22
CA ASN A 191 -9.26 21.36 6.63
C ASN A 191 -9.89 19.99 6.90
N LYS A 192 -10.25 19.22 5.86
CA LYS A 192 -10.88 17.91 5.98
C LYS A 192 -9.86 16.77 5.98
N ILE A 193 -8.65 16.99 5.48
CA ILE A 193 -7.67 15.92 5.29
C ILE A 193 -6.34 16.34 5.89
N LYS A 194 -5.85 15.56 6.84
CA LYS A 194 -4.49 15.68 7.36
C LYS A 194 -3.58 14.70 6.65
N VAL A 195 -2.36 15.12 6.35
CA VAL A 195 -1.36 14.29 5.66
C VAL A 195 -0.04 14.30 6.42
N GLY A 196 0.28 13.18 7.06
CA GLY A 196 1.63 12.93 7.56
C GLY A 196 2.50 12.41 6.43
N ILE A 197 3.64 13.05 6.20
CA ILE A 197 4.59 12.66 5.15
C ILE A 197 5.84 12.13 5.81
N GLY A 198 6.31 10.97 5.35
CA GLY A 198 7.54 10.34 5.83
C GLY A 198 8.42 9.89 4.66
N ILE A 199 9.66 10.35 4.62
CA ILE A 199 10.64 9.96 3.60
C ILE A 199 11.67 9.02 4.23
N GLY A 200 11.80 7.80 3.72
CA GLY A 200 12.74 6.81 4.25
C GLY A 200 13.37 5.92 3.18
N GLN A 201 14.40 5.19 3.56
CA GLN A 201 15.10 4.26 2.65
C GLN A 201 14.27 3.02 2.29
N ASN A 202 13.27 2.67 3.09
CA ASN A 202 12.35 1.57 2.84
C ASN A 202 10.93 1.94 3.28
N ALA A 203 9.95 1.11 2.88
CA ALA A 203 8.54 1.37 3.14
C ALA A 203 8.22 1.48 4.65
N ARG A 204 8.80 0.62 5.50
CA ARG A 204 8.52 0.63 6.94
C ARG A 204 9.05 1.88 7.64
N THR A 205 10.26 2.31 7.30
CA THR A 205 10.82 3.57 7.83
C THR A 205 9.98 4.76 7.38
N ALA A 206 9.64 4.83 6.09
CA ALA A 206 8.82 5.91 5.55
C ALA A 206 7.44 5.98 6.23
N ILE A 207 6.76 4.84 6.42
CA ILE A 207 5.48 4.77 7.14
C ILE A 207 5.62 5.25 8.58
N LYS A 208 6.64 4.78 9.32
CA LYS A 208 6.88 5.19 10.71
C LYS A 208 7.06 6.72 10.82
N LEU A 209 7.78 7.32 9.89
CA LEU A 209 7.98 8.77 9.83
C LEU A 209 6.66 9.48 9.47
N ALA A 210 5.89 8.96 8.52
CA ALA A 210 4.59 9.53 8.16
C ALA A 210 3.60 9.51 9.34
N THR A 211 3.57 8.41 10.11
CA THR A 211 2.77 8.33 11.34
C THR A 211 3.28 9.31 12.40
N THR A 212 4.59 9.47 12.55
CA THR A 212 5.18 10.48 13.45
C THR A 212 4.76 11.90 13.04
N SER A 213 4.71 12.18 11.73
CA SER A 213 4.21 13.45 11.19
C SER A 213 2.74 13.69 11.53
N LEU A 214 1.87 12.67 11.44
CA LEU A 214 0.48 12.79 11.87
C LEU A 214 0.34 13.12 13.36
N GLU A 215 1.15 12.51 14.23
CA GLU A 215 1.15 12.83 15.66
C GLU A 215 1.56 14.29 15.91
N LYS A 216 2.54 14.81 15.17
CA LYS A 216 2.92 16.23 15.24
C LYS A 216 1.79 17.16 14.79
N ILE A 217 1.05 16.79 13.75
CA ILE A 217 -0.14 17.53 13.29
C ILE A 217 -1.23 17.52 14.35
N ARG A 218 -1.52 16.37 14.98
CA ARG A 218 -2.55 16.26 16.04
C ARG A 218 -2.23 17.15 17.24
N ASN A 219 -0.94 17.30 17.56
CA ASN A 219 -0.46 18.20 18.61
C ASN A 219 -0.45 19.68 18.20
N ASN A 220 -0.46 19.99 16.89
CA ASN A 220 -0.45 21.35 16.35
C ASN A 220 -1.65 21.57 15.41
N ARG A 221 -2.80 21.93 16.02
CA ARG A 221 -4.12 21.99 15.36
C ARG A 221 -4.25 22.97 14.18
N GLU A 222 -3.25 23.81 13.92
CA GLU A 222 -3.24 24.75 12.80
C GLU A 222 -2.68 24.16 11.51
N LYS A 223 -2.00 23.01 11.58
CA LYS A 223 -1.39 22.38 10.40
C LYS A 223 -2.25 21.24 9.86
N THR A 224 -2.31 21.13 8.54
CA THR A 224 -2.94 20.02 7.81
C THR A 224 -1.92 19.01 7.29
N TRP A 225 -0.63 19.36 7.32
CA TRP A 225 0.45 18.46 6.92
C TRP A 225 1.71 18.69 7.72
N HIS A 226 2.58 17.68 7.73
CA HIS A 226 3.92 17.73 8.33
C HIS A 226 4.79 16.68 7.64
N ILE A 227 6.09 16.94 7.56
CA ILE A 227 7.06 16.07 6.90
C ILE A 227 8.21 15.72 7.84
N GLU A 228 8.59 14.45 7.81
CA GLU A 228 9.78 13.92 8.47
C GLU A 228 10.58 13.10 7.45
N GLU A 229 11.91 13.17 7.55
CA GLU A 229 12.84 12.47 6.66
C GLU A 229 13.96 11.82 7.47
N GLU A 230 14.38 10.63 7.05
CA GLU A 230 15.56 9.90 7.53
C GLU A 230 16.88 10.50 7.02
#